data_AF-A0A6M2AWV9-F1
#
_entry.id   AF-A0A6M2AWV9-F1
#
_cell.length_a   1.000
_cell.length_b   1.000
_cell.length_c   1.000
_cell.angle_alpha   90.00
_cell.angle_beta   90.00
_cell.angle_gamma   90.00
#
_symmetry.space_group_name_H-M   'P 1'
#
loop_
_entity.id
_entity.type
_entity.pdbx_description
1 polymer ?
#
loop_
_entity_poly.entity_id
_entity_poly.type
_entity_poly.pdbx_seq_one_letter_code
_entity_poly.pdbx_strand_id
1 'polypeptide(L)'
;MQNQDFKIGIKTIWFLVIGNLLLTSFGALAKIQHWEFSQIILTIALMLFFSTWIIILSDMVKNKIYNKTFWIMTMFILPFISPIFYLIQRNRLIRLGQKF
;
A
#
# COMPACT_ATOMS: atom_id res chain seq x y z
N MET A 1 -18.76 -20.70 -5.80
CA MET A 1 -19.33 -19.36 -6.06
C MET A 1 -18.20 -18.46 -6.52
N GLN A 2 -18.33 -17.93 -7.74
CA GLN A 2 -17.31 -17.19 -8.47
C GLN A 2 -17.51 -15.70 -8.20
N ASN A 3 -16.90 -15.19 -7.12
CA ASN A 3 -17.03 -13.77 -6.79
C ASN A 3 -16.10 -12.94 -7.68
N GLN A 4 -16.71 -12.13 -8.53
CA GLN A 4 -16.10 -11.07 -9.33
C GLN A 4 -15.74 -9.85 -8.45
N ASP A 5 -15.01 -10.07 -7.35
CA ASP A 5 -14.65 -9.01 -6.41
C ASP A 5 -13.42 -8.27 -6.90
N PHE A 6 -13.59 -7.18 -7.65
CA PHE A 6 -12.61 -6.11 -7.91
C PHE A 6 -11.14 -6.52 -7.64
N LYS A 7 -10.61 -7.45 -8.44
CA LYS A 7 -9.25 -7.97 -8.26
C LYS A 7 -8.27 -7.00 -8.89
N ILE A 8 -7.96 -5.90 -8.20
CA ILE A 8 -6.78 -5.11 -8.55
C ILE A 8 -5.59 -6.08 -8.53
N GLY A 9 -4.95 -6.24 -9.68
CA GLY A 9 -3.85 -7.19 -9.83
C GLY A 9 -2.73 -6.85 -8.86
N ILE A 10 -2.12 -7.85 -8.23
CA ILE A 10 -1.01 -7.65 -7.29
C ILE A 10 0.14 -6.83 -7.91
N LYS A 11 0.35 -6.99 -9.23
CA LYS A 11 1.33 -6.20 -10.00
C LYS A 11 0.97 -4.71 -10.03
N THR A 12 -0.31 -4.38 -10.18
CA THR A 12 -0.81 -3.00 -10.13
C THR A 12 -0.61 -2.41 -8.74
N ILE A 13 -0.85 -3.18 -7.68
CA ILE A 13 -0.62 -2.72 -6.30
C ILE A 13 0.88 -2.43 -6.08
N TRP A 14 1.77 -3.30 -6.56
CA TRP A 14 3.21 -3.05 -6.52
C TRP A 14 3.61 -1.78 -7.28
N PHE A 15 3.06 -1.58 -8.48
CA PHE A 15 3.30 -0.37 -9.26
C PHE A 15 2.84 0.88 -8.52
N LEU A 16 1.66 0.85 -7.88
CA LEU A 16 1.16 1.95 -7.06
C LEU A 16 2.07 2.26 -5.89
N VAL A 17 2.55 1.24 -5.16
CA VAL A 17 3.45 1.44 -4.00
C VAL A 17 4.79 2.05 -4.44
N ILE A 18 5.41 1.51 -5.48
CA ILE A 18 6.70 2.02 -5.98
C ILE A 18 6.54 3.42 -6.56
N GLY A 19 5.50 3.63 -7.38
CA GLY A 19 5.20 4.94 -7.96
C GLY A 19 4.91 5.99 -6.89
N ASN A 20 4.20 5.62 -5.84
CA ASN A 20 3.94 6.52 -4.71
C ASN A 20 5.23 6.89 -3.95
N LEU A 21 6.10 5.91 -3.69
CA LEU A 21 7.37 6.13 -3.02
C LEU A 21 8.25 7.11 -3.82
N LEU A 22 8.33 6.91 -5.14
CA LEU A 22 9.07 7.78 -6.05
C LEU A 22 8.47 9.19 -6.09
N LEU A 23 7.15 9.30 -6.25
CA LEU A 23 6.45 10.59 -6.34
C LEU A 23 6.56 11.38 -5.04
N THR A 24 6.44 10.72 -3.88
CA THR A 24 6.59 11.35 -2.57
C THR A 24 8.03 11.81 -2.36
N SER A 25 9.01 10.99 -2.71
CA SER A 25 10.44 11.35 -2.63
C SER A 25 10.75 12.54 -3.54
N PHE A 26 10.25 12.52 -4.77
CA PHE A 26 10.40 13.62 -5.73
C PHE A 26 9.72 14.91 -5.23
N GLY A 27 8.49 14.83 -4.74
CA GLY A 27 7.78 15.97 -4.17
C GLY A 27 8.50 16.56 -2.95
N ALA A 28 9.07 15.71 -2.09
CA ALA A 28 9.84 16.15 -0.94
C ALA A 28 11.13 16.87 -1.37
N LEU A 29 11.88 16.33 -2.33
CA LEU A 29 13.07 16.98 -2.90
C LEU A 29 12.72 18.32 -3.56
N ALA A 30 11.66 18.37 -4.36
CA ALA A 30 11.17 19.59 -4.98
C ALA A 30 10.80 20.66 -3.93
N LYS A 31 10.23 20.24 -2.79
CA LYS A 31 9.91 21.15 -1.68
C LYS A 31 11.16 21.69 -1.00
N ILE A 32 12.18 20.86 -0.79
CA ILE A 32 13.47 21.28 -0.23
C ILE A 32 14.17 22.28 -1.16
N GLN A 33 14.05 22.09 -2.48
CA GLN A 33 14.58 23.00 -3.49
C GLN A 33 13.68 24.22 -3.75
N HIS A 34 12.62 24.42 -2.96
CA HIS A 34 11.68 25.55 -3.07
C HIS A 34 10.99 25.68 -4.44
N TRP A 35 10.74 24.57 -5.15
CA TRP A 35 10.00 24.61 -6.40
C TRP A 35 8.54 25.02 -6.16
N GLU A 36 8.01 25.90 -7.00
CA GLU A 36 6.66 26.46 -6.85
C GLU A 36 5.56 25.38 -6.83
N PHE A 37 5.71 24.32 -7.63
CA PHE A 37 4.73 23.24 -7.74
C PHE A 37 4.90 22.13 -6.68
N SER A 38 5.89 22.24 -5.79
CA SER A 38 6.23 21.18 -4.83
C SER A 38 5.06 20.80 -3.92
N GLN A 39 4.25 21.77 -3.48
CA GLN A 39 3.08 21.53 -2.65
C GLN A 39 2.00 20.74 -3.38
N ILE A 40 1.76 21.04 -4.66
CA ILE A 40 0.78 20.32 -5.48
C ILE A 40 1.23 18.87 -5.69
N ILE A 41 2.50 18.66 -6.04
CA ILE A 41 3.09 17.33 -6.23
C ILE A 41 2.96 16.49 -4.96
N LEU A 42 3.31 17.06 -3.79
CA LEU A 42 3.18 16.37 -2.50
C LEU A 42 1.74 16.05 -2.14
N THR A 43 0.80 16.95 -2.44
CA THR A 43 -0.63 16.73 -2.18
C THR A 43 -1.16 15.56 -3.01
N ILE A 44 -0.80 15.51 -4.29
CA ILE A 44 -1.16 14.39 -5.18
C ILE A 44 -0.52 13.09 -4.68
N ALA A 45 0.75 13.14 -4.25
CA ALA A 45 1.45 11.99 -3.69
C ALA A 45 0.74 11.44 -2.44
N LEU A 46 0.30 12.31 -1.54
CA LEU A 46 -0.44 11.94 -0.33
C LEU A 46 -1.82 11.35 -0.64
N MET A 47 -2.56 11.91 -1.61
CA MET A 47 -3.84 11.36 -2.05
C MET A 47 -3.68 9.96 -2.65
N LEU A 48 -2.68 9.78 -3.51
CA LEU A 48 -2.34 8.48 -4.10
C LEU A 48 -1.88 7.50 -3.01
N PHE A 49 -1.18 7.98 -1.98
CA PHE A 49 -0.70 7.16 -0.88
C PHE A 49 -1.87 6.61 -0.09
N PHE A 50 -2.79 7.49 0.33
CA PHE A 50 -4.03 7.11 1.02
C PHE A 50 -4.86 6.11 0.20
N SER A 51 -4.98 6.34 -1.11
CA SER A 51 -5.73 5.45 -1.99
C SER A 51 -5.08 4.05 -2.05
N THR A 52 -3.75 3.99 -2.20
CA THR A 52 -2.98 2.74 -2.21
C THR A 52 -3.08 2.02 -0.86
N TRP A 53 -3.05 2.78 0.23
CA TRP A 53 -3.21 2.29 1.58
C TRP A 53 -4.58 1.63 1.78
N ILE A 54 -5.68 2.24 1.32
CA ILE A 54 -7.03 1.65 1.37
C ILE A 54 -7.12 0.37 0.53
N ILE A 55 -6.50 0.33 -0.64
CA ILE A 55 -6.48 -0.87 -1.51
C ILE A 55 -5.80 -2.04 -0.80
N ILE A 56 -4.66 -1.82 -0.16
CA ILE A 56 -3.92 -2.85 0.56
C ILE A 56 -4.67 -3.31 1.81
N LEU A 57 -5.28 -2.39 2.55
CA LEU A 57 -6.14 -2.73 3.68
C LEU A 57 -7.32 -3.59 3.23
N SER A 58 -7.94 -3.24 2.10
CA SER A 58 -9.04 -4.03 1.52
C SER A 58 -8.58 -5.44 1.12
N ASP A 59 -7.38 -5.59 0.57
CA ASP A 59 -6.79 -6.90 0.27
C ASP A 59 -6.58 -7.72 1.56
N MET A 60 -6.08 -7.12 2.65
CA MET A 60 -5.94 -7.80 3.95
C MET A 60 -7.28 -8.23 4.55
N VAL A 61 -8.31 -7.39 4.43
CA VAL A 61 -9.65 -7.70 4.95
C VAL A 61 -10.29 -8.84 4.15
N LYS A 62 -10.21 -8.81 2.81
CA LYS A 62 -10.82 -9.81 1.92
C LYS A 62 -10.13 -11.17 1.97
N ASN A 63 -8.81 -11.22 2.15
CA ASN A 63 -8.09 -12.49 2.18
C ASN A 63 -8.00 -13.06 3.61
N LYS A 64 -7.95 -14.39 3.73
CA LYS A 64 -7.54 -15.06 4.97
C LYS A 64 -6.02 -14.98 5.05
N ILE A 65 -5.51 -14.05 5.86
CA ILE A 65 -4.08 -13.89 6.12
C ILE A 65 -3.77 -14.29 7.56
N TYR A 66 -2.64 -14.96 7.74
CA TYR A 66 -2.12 -15.29 9.07
C TYR A 66 -1.81 -14.01 9.86
N ASN A 67 -2.26 -13.96 11.12
CA ASN A 67 -2.13 -12.80 12.01
C ASN A 67 -2.67 -11.49 11.41
N LYS A 68 -3.88 -11.51 10.82
CA LYS A 68 -4.52 -10.34 10.18
C LYS A 68 -4.48 -9.07 11.03
N THR A 69 -4.86 -9.16 12.30
CA THR A 69 -4.90 -8.02 13.22
C THR A 69 -3.54 -7.36 13.37
N PHE A 70 -2.47 -8.15 13.46
CA PHE A 70 -1.10 -7.64 13.54
C PHE A 70 -0.74 -6.82 12.29
N TRP A 71 -1.00 -7.36 11.09
CA TRP A 71 -0.69 -6.68 9.83
C TRP A 71 -1.47 -5.38 9.63
N ILE A 72 -2.74 -5.36 10.04
CA ILE A 72 -3.55 -4.14 10.01
C ILE A 72 -2.99 -3.12 11.00
N MET A 73 -2.69 -3.52 12.24
CA MET A 73 -2.12 -2.62 13.25
C MET A 73 -0.78 -2.02 12.82
N THR A 74 0.15 -2.82 12.29
CA THR A 74 1.44 -2.32 11.80
C THR A 74 1.28 -1.36 10.64
N MET A 75 0.20 -1.47 9.87
CA MET A 75 -0.11 -0.57 8.76
C MET A 75 -0.55 0.83 9.22
N PHE A 76 -1.03 0.99 10.45
CA PHE A 76 -1.29 2.31 11.04
C PHE A 76 -0.05 2.89 11.74
N ILE A 77 0.75 2.03 12.40
CA ILE A 77 1.95 2.47 13.12
C ILE A 77 3.09 2.81 12.14
N LEU A 78 3.26 2.01 11.09
CA LEU A 78 4.33 2.14 10.09
C LEU A 78 3.74 2.17 8.67
N PRO A 79 2.98 3.22 8.31
CA PRO A 79 2.13 3.23 7.12
C PRO A 79 2.93 3.25 5.80
N PHE A 80 4.21 3.64 5.81
CA PHE A 80 5.08 3.59 4.64
C PHE A 80 5.79 2.25 4.45
N ILE A 81 6.11 1.55 5.55
CA ILE A 81 6.94 0.35 5.55
C ILE A 81 6.08 -0.92 5.53
N SER A 82 5.04 -0.95 6.36
CA SER A 82 4.14 -2.10 6.50
C SER A 82 3.53 -2.56 5.17
N PRO A 83 3.05 -1.68 4.27
CA PRO A 83 2.51 -2.12 2.99
C PRO A 83 3.52 -2.86 2.10
N ILE A 84 4.78 -2.41 2.08
CA ILE A 84 5.85 -3.04 1.31
C ILE A 84 6.13 -4.44 1.87
N PHE A 85 6.34 -4.54 3.18
CA PHE A 85 6.62 -5.82 3.84
C PHE A 85 5.44 -6.80 3.72
N TYR A 86 4.22 -6.29 3.84
CA TYR A 86 3.02 -7.09 3.61
C TYR A 86 3.00 -7.66 2.20
N LEU A 87 3.23 -6.84 1.16
CA LEU A 87 3.19 -7.31 -0.23
C LEU A 87 4.25 -8.37 -0.52
N ILE A 88 5.45 -8.25 0.06
CA ILE A 88 6.51 -9.27 -0.03
C ILE A 88 6.05 -10.59 0.60
N GLN A 89 5.45 -10.52 1.79
CA GLN A 89 5.05 -11.71 2.55
C GLN A 89 3.65 -12.25 2.19
N ARG A 90 2.87 -11.50 1.39
CA ARG A 90 1.45 -11.76 1.12
C ARG A 90 1.15 -13.20 0.76
N ASN A 91 1.86 -13.78 -0.21
CA ASN A 91 1.63 -15.15 -0.66
C ASN A 91 1.95 -16.20 0.42
N ARG A 92 2.91 -15.92 1.30
CA ARG A 92 3.20 -16.77 2.47
C ARG A 92 2.09 -16.64 3.51
N LEU A 93 1.64 -15.43 3.81
CA LEU A 93 0.60 -15.15 4.80
C LEU A 93 -0.75 -15.75 4.40
N ILE A 94 -1.12 -15.67 3.13
CA ILE A 94 -2.35 -16.28 2.60
C ILE A 94 -2.29 -17.80 2.72
N ARG A 95 -1.16 -18.42 2.32
CA ARG A 95 -0.97 -19.87 2.45
C ARG A 95 -1.05 -20.34 3.91
N LEU A 96 -0.49 -19.58 4.85
CA LEU A 96 -0.57 -19.88 6.27
C LEU A 96 -2.00 -19.72 6.81
N GLY A 97 -2.71 -18.64 6.44
CA GLY A 97 -4.10 -18.40 6.86
C GLY A 97 -5.15 -19.32 6.20
N GLN A 98 -4.75 -20.17 5.25
CA GLN A 98 -5.58 -21.25 4.73
C GLN A 98 -5.33 -22.60 5.43
N LYS A 99 -4.16 -22.76 6.06
CA LYS A 99 -3.80 -23.97 6.81
C LYS A 99 -4.33 -23.97 8.24
N PHE A 100 -4.56 -22.78 8.80
CA PHE A 100 -5.14 -22.53 10.12
C PHE A 100 -6.46 -21.80 9.95
#